data_AF-A0A7V2TXU1-F1
#
_entry.id   AF-A0A7V2TXU1-F1
#
_cell.length_a   1.000
_cell.length_b   1.000
_cell.length_c   1.000
_cell.angle_alpha   90.00
_cell.angle_beta   90.00
_cell.angle_gamma   90.00
#
_symmetry.space_group_name_H-M   'P 1'
#
loop_
_entity.id
_entity.type
_entity.pdbx_description
1 polymer ?
#
loop_
_entity_poly.entity_id
_entity_poly.type
_entity_poly.pdbx_seq_one_letter_code
_entity_poly.pdbx_strand_id
1 'polypeptide(L)' 'YTAYVDAPKGDPRNPPTDGELEKKFRTLAGFVLPPARIDRLVKAIWGLDGLGDIRQITRLCA' A
#
# COMPACT_ATOMS: atom_id res chain seq x y z
N TYR A 1 -14.25 19.70 23.51
CA TYR A 1 -13.44 18.46 23.62
C TYR A 1 -12.05 18.77 23.10
N THR A 2 -11.01 18.38 23.83
CA THR A 2 -9.59 18.59 23.46
C THR A 2 -8.83 17.28 23.64
N ALA A 3 -8.01 16.91 22.65
CA ALA A 3 -7.17 15.72 22.69
C ALA A 3 -5.75 16.07 22.21
N TYR A 4 -4.75 15.40 22.79
CA TYR A 4 -3.33 15.54 22.43
C TYR A 4 -2.83 14.24 21.80
N VAL A 5 -1.99 14.35 20.77
CA VAL A 5 -1.38 13.22 20.07
C VAL A 5 0.13 13.45 20.04
N ASP A 6 0.88 12.61 20.76
CA ASP A 6 2.33 12.71 20.89
C ASP A 6 3.09 12.32 19.61
N ALA A 7 2.58 11.31 18.89
CA ALA A 7 3.11 10.86 17.59
C ALA A 7 1.97 10.72 16.56
N PRO A 8 2.00 11.48 15.45
CA PRO A 8 0.95 11.40 14.44
C PRO A 8 0.99 10.04 13.72
N LYS A 9 -0.16 9.62 13.17
CA LYS A 9 -0.25 8.40 12.36
C LYS A 9 0.72 8.48 11.17
N GLY A 10 1.61 7.50 11.03
CA GLY A 10 2.68 7.49 10.03
C GLY A 10 4.06 7.85 10.59
N ASP A 11 4.14 8.40 11.81
CA ASP A 11 5.40 8.45 12.56
C ASP A 11 5.90 7.02 12.84
N PRO A 12 7.21 6.73 12.84
CA PRO A 12 7.73 5.41 13.21
C PRO A 12 7.25 4.89 14.58
N ARG A 13 6.90 5.79 15.51
CA ARG A 13 6.32 5.47 16.82
C ARG A 13 4.80 5.21 16.78
N ASN A 14 4.13 5.57 15.68
CA ASN A 14 2.71 5.33 15.42
C ASN A 14 2.51 4.91 13.96
N PRO A 15 3.07 3.76 13.54
CA PRO A 15 2.99 3.31 12.16
C PRO A 15 1.53 2.97 11.81
N PRO A 16 1.14 3.08 10.52
CA PRO A 16 -0.11 2.51 10.07
C PRO A 16 -0.07 1.00 10.22
N THR A 17 -1.23 0.38 10.46
CA THR A 17 -1.37 -1.06 10.28
C THR A 17 -1.26 -1.42 8.80
N ASP A 18 -0.97 -2.68 8.50
CA ASP A 18 -0.93 -3.18 7.12
C ASP A 18 -2.24 -2.90 6.37
N GLY A 19 -3.38 -3.04 7.05
CA GLY A 19 -4.70 -2.72 6.48
C GLY A 19 -4.91 -1.23 6.23
N GLU A 20 -4.41 -0.35 7.11
CA GLU A 20 -4.44 1.10 6.90
C GLU A 20 -3.56 1.50 5.70
N LEU A 21 -2.39 0.88 5.58
CA LEU A 21 -1.44 1.13 4.49
C LEU A 21 -2.00 0.63 3.14
N GLU A 22 -2.53 -0.59 3.11
CA GLU A 22 -3.16 -1.17 1.91
C GLU A 22 -4.38 -0.37 1.48
N LYS A 23 -5.24 0.04 2.43
CA LYS A 23 -6.41 0.87 2.12
C LYS A 23 -5.98 2.19 1.46
N LYS A 24 -4.98 2.88 2.04
CA LYS A 24 -4.43 4.11 1.46
C LYS A 24 -3.89 3.87 0.05
N PHE A 25 -3.13 2.80 -0.16
CA PHE A 25 -2.61 2.42 -1.47
C PHE A 25 -3.73 2.19 -2.49
N ARG A 26 -4.74 1.39 -2.15
CA ARG A 26 -5.88 1.10 -3.03
C ARG A 26 -6.66 2.36 -3.40
N THR A 27 -6.88 3.25 -2.45
CA THR A 27 -7.53 4.55 -2.70
C THR A 27 -6.74 5.38 -3.71
N LEU A 28 -5.42 5.50 -3.54
CA LEU A 28 -4.58 6.29 -4.45
C LEU A 28 -4.43 5.64 -5.83
N ALA A 29 -4.25 4.33 -5.89
CA ALA A 29 -4.13 3.58 -7.14
C ALA A 29 -5.44 3.56 -7.94
N GLY A 30 -6.59 3.63 -7.25
CA GLY A 30 -7.92 3.67 -7.88
C GLY A 30 -8.15 4.87 -8.81
N PHE A 31 -7.36 5.94 -8.67
CA PHE A 31 -7.42 7.09 -9.59
C PHE A 31 -6.80 6.79 -10.97
N VAL A 32 -5.96 5.76 -11.09
CA VAL A 32 -5.14 5.53 -12.29
C VAL A 32 -5.15 4.08 -12.79
N LEU A 33 -5.62 3.11 -11.99
CA LEU A 33 -5.63 1.69 -12.35
C LEU A 33 -6.99 1.04 -12.08
N PRO A 34 -7.41 0.06 -12.90
CA PRO A 34 -8.62 -0.69 -12.63
C PRO A 34 -8.47 -1.62 -11.41
N PRO A 35 -9.56 -1.94 -10.68
CA PRO A 35 -9.50 -2.73 -9.43
C PRO A 35 -8.73 -4.05 -9.56
N ALA A 36 -8.96 -4.80 -10.64
CA ALA A 36 -8.29 -6.08 -10.88
C ALA A 36 -6.75 -5.96 -10.99
N ARG A 37 -6.24 -4.81 -11.42
CA ARG A 37 -4.80 -4.56 -11.52
C ARG A 37 -4.22 -4.15 -10.16
N ILE A 38 -4.98 -3.39 -9.38
CA ILE A 38 -4.65 -3.05 -7.99
C ILE A 38 -4.55 -4.32 -7.13
N ASP A 39 -5.49 -5.26 -7.27
CA ASP A 39 -5.45 -6.54 -6.56
C ASP A 39 -4.18 -7.34 -6.87
N ARG A 40 -3.77 -7.38 -8.14
CA ARG A 40 -2.52 -8.04 -8.56
C ARG A 40 -1.29 -7.34 -7.99
N LEU A 41 -1.27 -6.00 -7.99
CA LEU A 41 -0.18 -5.22 -7.40
C LEU A 41 -0.04 -5.48 -5.91
N VAL A 42 -1.14 -5.39 -5.15
CA VAL A 42 -1.15 -5.63 -3.70
C VAL A 42 -0.59 -7.02 -3.39
N LYS A 43 -1.07 -8.05 -4.11
CA LYS A 43 -0.57 -9.43 -3.94
C LYS A 43 0.94 -9.54 -4.25
N ALA A 44 1.41 -8.90 -5.32
CA ALA A 44 2.82 -8.96 -5.71
C ALA A 44 3.74 -8.20 -4.74
N ILE A 45 3.29 -7.04 -4.23
CA ILE A 45 4.05 -6.21 -3.27
C ILE A 45 4.17 -6.91 -1.91
N TRP A 46 3.08 -7.48 -1.39
CA TRP A 46 3.13 -8.24 -0.13
C TRP A 46 3.94 -9.54 -0.26
N GLY A 47 4.10 -10.07 -1.47
CA GLY A 47 4.90 -11.26 -1.77
C GLY A 47 6.30 -10.95 -2.32
N LEU A 48 6.84 -9.75 -2.10
CA LEU A 48 8.05 -9.27 -2.76
C LEU A 48 9.27 -10.18 -2.54
N ASP A 49 9.43 -10.74 -1.34
CA ASP A 49 10.56 -11.61 -0.99
C ASP A 49 10.59 -12.91 -1.81
N GLY A 50 9.44 -13.35 -2.32
CA GLY A 50 9.30 -14.51 -3.19
C GLY A 50 9.34 -14.18 -4.70
N LEU A 51 9.52 -12.91 -5.06
CA LEU A 51 9.43 -12.48 -6.45
C LEU A 51 10.74 -12.71 -7.20
N GLY A 52 10.72 -13.65 -8.16
CA GLY A 52 11.91 -13.95 -8.98
C GLY A 52 12.28 -12.88 -10.00
N ASP A 53 11.38 -11.93 -10.32
CA ASP A 53 11.64 -10.87 -11.29
C ASP A 53 10.80 -9.61 -11.00
N ILE A 54 11.47 -8.49 -10.70
CA ILE A 54 10.83 -7.19 -10.44
C ILE A 54 9.97 -6.67 -11.60
N ARG A 55 10.24 -7.12 -12.84
CA ARG A 55 9.45 -6.74 -14.02
C ARG A 55 8.00 -7.21 -13.93
N GLN A 56 7.70 -8.19 -13.07
CA GLN A 56 6.33 -8.62 -12.80
C GLN A 56 5.51 -7.49 -12.15
N ILE A 57 6.12 -6.67 -11.28
CA ILE A 57 5.47 -5.51 -10.67
C ILE A 57 5.43 -4.33 -11.65
N THR A 58 6.53 -4.03 -12.33
CA THR A 58 6.58 -2.83 -13.20
C THR A 58 5.58 -2.89 -14.35
N ARG A 59 5.31 -4.08 -14.91
CA ARG A 59 4.26 -4.28 -15.93
C ARG A 59 2.84 -4.04 -15.42
N LEU A 60 2.61 -4.14 -14.12
CA LEU A 60 1.32 -3.83 -13.50
C LEU A 60 1.17 -2.33 -13.21
N CYS A 61 2.25 -1.55 -13.25
CA CYS A 61 2.23 -0.10 -13.09
C CYS A 61 2.04 0.66 -14.41
N ALA A 62 2.29 -0.01 -15.55
CA ALA A 62 2.23 0.57 -16.90
C ALA A 62 0.81 0.61 -17.49
#